data_AF-A0AAE0DM12-F1
#
_entry.id   AF-A0AAE0DM12-F1
#
_cell.length_a   1.000
_cell.length_b   1.000
_cell.length_c   1.000
_cell.angle_alpha   90.00
_cell.angle_beta   90.00
_cell.angle_gamma   90.00
#
_symmetry.space_group_name_H-M   'P 1'
#
loop_
_entity.id
_entity.type
_entity.pdbx_description
1 polymer ?
#
loop_
_entity_poly.entity_id
_entity_poly.type
_entity_poly.pdbx_seq_one_letter_code
_entity_poly.pdbx_strand_id
1 'polypeptide(L)'
;MGLAYDNMLSAKIILADGRLVYADNVHQPDLFWAIKGAGFYFGVTEITLRTYSLSIFGTEEGRHWIGNFLYPLERAAEVFRRQENWDKVFGFEQRAIETMRLGTEPESYVDLLHGTRIGPIERRFRGPERLTKLRALKKEFDPRGAFTTEFL
;
A
#
# COMPACT_ATOMS: atom_id res chain seq x y z
N MET A 1 -1.07 5.77 2.34
CA MET A 1 -2.44 5.64 1.82
C MET A 1 -2.78 4.17 1.91
N GLY A 2 -3.88 3.81 2.57
CA GLY A 2 -4.26 2.40 2.75
C GLY A 2 -4.77 1.75 1.45
N LEU A 3 -5.48 0.64 1.59
CA LEU A 3 -6.21 0.01 0.49
C LEU A 3 -7.38 0.90 0.02
N ALA A 4 -7.97 0.60 -1.13
CA ALA A 4 -9.07 1.40 -1.68
C ALA A 4 -10.22 1.58 -0.66
N TYR A 5 -10.55 0.54 0.10
CA TYR A 5 -11.62 0.58 1.11
C TYR A 5 -11.28 1.45 2.33
N ASP A 6 -10.00 1.63 2.66
CA ASP A 6 -9.57 2.57 3.72
C ASP A 6 -9.86 4.02 3.33
N ASN A 7 -9.95 4.28 2.02
CA ASN A 7 -10.18 5.60 1.44
C ASN A 7 -11.65 5.81 1.03
N MET A 8 -12.53 4.83 1.24
CA MET A 8 -13.98 4.99 1.02
C MET A 8 -14.58 5.93 2.05
N LEU A 9 -15.25 6.98 1.55
CA LEU A 9 -15.98 7.97 2.31
C LEU A 9 -17.47 7.63 2.42
N SER A 10 -18.05 7.09 1.34
CA SER A 10 -19.45 6.65 1.30
C SER A 10 -19.72 5.73 0.10
N ALA A 11 -20.89 5.10 0.09
CA ALA A 11 -21.38 4.30 -1.03
C ALA A 11 -22.91 4.42 -1.22
N LYS A 12 -23.39 4.22 -2.46
CA LYS A 12 -24.80 3.93 -2.75
C LYS A 12 -24.97 2.45 -3.07
N ILE A 13 -25.97 1.83 -2.46
CA ILE A 13 -26.13 0.37 -2.43
C ILE A 13 -27.58 0.01 -2.70
N ILE A 14 -27.84 -0.88 -3.66
CA ILE A 14 -29.13 -1.52 -3.85
C ILE A 14 -29.20 -2.75 -2.94
N LEU A 15 -30.15 -2.74 -2.01
CA LEU A 15 -30.40 -3.85 -1.09
C LEU A 15 -31.18 -4.98 -1.78
N ALA A 16 -31.25 -6.15 -1.12
CA ALA A 16 -31.97 -7.31 -1.63
C ALA A 16 -33.48 -7.07 -1.85
N ASP A 17 -34.06 -6.10 -1.13
CA ASP A 17 -35.45 -5.66 -1.30
C ASP A 17 -35.64 -4.61 -2.41
N GLY A 18 -34.58 -4.26 -3.14
CA GLY A 18 -34.59 -3.32 -4.25
C GLY A 18 -34.42 -1.85 -3.85
N ARG A 19 -34.32 -1.51 -2.55
CA ARG A 19 -34.12 -0.12 -2.12
C ARG A 19 -32.69 0.34 -2.37
N LEU A 20 -32.55 1.57 -2.89
CA LEU A 20 -31.27 2.28 -2.94
C LEU A 20 -31.02 3.01 -1.62
N VAL A 21 -29.94 2.65 -0.93
CA VAL A 21 -29.52 3.28 0.32
C VAL A 21 -28.16 3.97 0.18
N TYR A 22 -27.95 5.00 0.98
CA TYR A 22 -26.65 5.66 1.15
C TYR A 22 -26.03 5.18 2.46
N ALA A 23 -24.76 4.78 2.41
CA ALA A 23 -24.01 4.27 3.55
C ALA A 23 -22.69 5.03 3.72
N ASP A 24 -22.42 5.50 4.95
CA ASP A 24 -21.16 6.10 5.39
C ASP A 24 -20.94 5.81 6.89
N ASN A 25 -20.02 6.52 7.55
CA ASN A 25 -19.76 6.29 8.98
C ASN A 25 -20.89 6.77 9.91
N VAL A 26 -21.91 7.47 9.39
CA VAL A 26 -23.04 8.03 10.14
C VAL A 26 -24.35 7.35 9.74
N HIS A 27 -24.53 7.05 8.46
CA HIS A 27 -25.72 6.42 7.88
C HIS A 27 -25.41 4.97 7.54
N GLN A 28 -26.16 4.02 8.10
CA GLN A 28 -25.91 2.57 7.91
C GLN A 28 -24.44 2.17 8.19
N PRO A 29 -23.85 2.53 9.34
CA PRO A 29 -22.41 2.36 9.60
C PRO A 29 -21.95 0.90 9.63
N ASP A 30 -22.85 0.00 10.01
CA ASP A 30 -22.68 -1.45 9.97
C ASP A 30 -22.58 -1.97 8.53
N LEU A 31 -23.48 -1.53 7.65
CA LEU A 31 -23.45 -1.84 6.23
C LEU A 31 -22.21 -1.22 5.56
N PHE A 32 -21.87 0.02 5.91
CA PHE A 32 -20.68 0.69 5.38
C PHE A 32 -19.39 -0.03 5.80
N TRP A 33 -19.32 -0.53 7.03
CA TRP A 33 -18.22 -1.40 7.47
C TRP A 33 -18.21 -2.72 6.69
N ALA A 34 -19.37 -3.37 6.54
CA ALA A 34 -19.48 -4.68 5.89
C ALA A 34 -19.01 -4.65 4.42
N ILE A 35 -19.33 -3.59 3.66
CA ILE A 35 -18.91 -3.51 2.26
C ILE A 35 -17.40 -3.28 2.07
N LYS A 36 -16.67 -2.84 3.11
CA LYS A 36 -15.22 -2.57 3.07
C LYS A 36 -14.38 -3.85 3.18
N GLY A 37 -14.58 -4.76 2.23
CA GLY A 37 -13.87 -6.05 2.18
C GLY A 37 -14.72 -7.22 1.75
N ALA A 38 -16.04 -7.04 1.62
CA ALA A 38 -16.96 -8.09 1.18
C ALA A 38 -16.92 -8.40 -0.33
N GLY A 39 -16.08 -7.73 -1.13
CA GLY A 39 -16.05 -7.96 -2.58
C GLY A 39 -17.40 -7.65 -3.24
N PHE A 40 -17.95 -8.60 -4.00
CA PHE A 40 -19.14 -8.42 -4.84
C PHE A 40 -20.46 -8.90 -4.19
N TYR A 41 -20.49 -9.16 -2.88
CA TYR A 41 -21.70 -9.66 -2.20
C TYR A 41 -22.81 -8.61 -2.00
N PHE A 42 -22.55 -7.34 -2.35
CA PHE A 42 -23.50 -6.24 -2.19
C PHE A 42 -23.73 -5.52 -3.52
N GLY A 43 -24.95 -5.01 -3.73
CA GLY A 43 -25.34 -4.24 -4.91
C GLY A 43 -24.80 -2.80 -4.90
N VAL A 44 -23.49 -2.61 -4.72
CA VAL A 44 -22.88 -1.27 -4.71
C VAL A 44 -22.91 -0.66 -6.11
N THR A 45 -23.52 0.51 -6.26
CA THR A 45 -23.65 1.21 -7.55
C THR A 45 -22.75 2.43 -7.66
N GLU A 46 -22.38 3.04 -6.54
CA GLU A 46 -21.54 4.24 -6.49
C GLU A 46 -20.67 4.20 -5.22
N ILE A 47 -19.42 4.68 -5.34
CA ILE A 47 -18.51 4.83 -4.21
C ILE A 47 -17.89 6.23 -4.29
N THR A 48 -17.87 6.93 -3.16
CA THR A 48 -17.08 8.15 -3.01
C THR A 48 -15.75 7.82 -2.35
N LEU A 49 -14.65 8.13 -3.01
CA LEU A 49 -13.29 7.90 -2.51
C LEU A 49 -12.61 9.21 -2.15
N ARG A 50 -11.81 9.17 -1.09
CA ARG A 50 -10.80 10.19 -0.82
C ARG A 50 -9.68 10.06 -1.84
N THR A 51 -9.37 11.16 -2.52
CA THR A 51 -8.24 11.27 -3.44
C THR A 51 -7.09 12.02 -2.78
N TYR A 52 -5.88 11.82 -3.31
CA TYR A 52 -4.68 12.48 -2.85
C TYR A 52 -3.94 13.06 -4.06
N SER A 53 -3.33 14.23 -3.87
CA SER A 53 -2.44 14.82 -4.87
C SER A 53 -1.29 13.87 -5.17
N LEU A 54 -0.86 13.76 -6.43
CA LEU A 54 0.33 12.97 -6.77
C LEU A 54 1.63 13.58 -6.19
N SER A 55 1.61 14.85 -5.76
CA SER A 55 2.75 15.47 -5.06
C SER A 55 3.12 14.77 -3.76
N ILE A 56 2.26 13.91 -3.20
CA ILE A 56 2.60 13.04 -2.05
C ILE A 56 3.80 12.13 -2.31
N PHE A 57 4.14 11.89 -3.58
CA PHE A 57 5.31 11.10 -3.96
C PHE A 57 6.62 11.89 -3.84
N GLY A 58 6.57 13.17 -3.43
CA GLY A 58 7.76 14.00 -3.23
C GLY A 58 8.40 14.50 -4.53
N THR A 59 7.74 14.29 -5.68
CA THR A 59 8.19 14.79 -6.98
C THR A 59 7.26 15.91 -7.44
N GLU A 60 7.83 16.91 -8.11
CA GLU A 60 7.17 18.18 -8.47
C GLU A 60 5.91 18.01 -9.35
N GLU A 61 5.69 16.83 -9.93
CA GLU A 61 4.54 16.51 -10.79
C GLU A 61 3.97 15.10 -10.52
N GLY A 62 4.36 14.43 -9.44
CA GLY A 62 3.93 13.04 -9.22
C GLY A 62 4.50 12.03 -10.22
N ARG A 63 5.68 12.33 -10.76
CA ARG A 63 6.40 11.46 -11.70
C ARG A 63 6.63 10.09 -11.07
N HIS A 64 6.27 9.06 -11.81
CA HIS A 64 6.52 7.66 -11.48
C HIS A 64 7.11 6.96 -12.70
N TRP A 65 8.02 6.01 -12.48
CA TRP A 65 8.62 5.20 -13.52
C TRP A 65 8.12 3.77 -13.41
N ILE A 66 7.77 3.17 -14.55
CA ILE A 66 7.41 1.75 -14.64
C ILE A 66 8.37 1.10 -15.62
N GLY A 67 9.10 0.08 -15.15
CA GLY A 67 9.95 -0.76 -15.97
C GLY A 67 9.38 -2.17 -16.02
N ASN A 68 9.28 -2.76 -17.22
CA ASN A 68 8.86 -4.14 -17.40
C ASN A 68 10.01 -4.94 -18.03
N PHE A 69 10.34 -6.08 -17.45
CA PHE A 69 11.22 -7.06 -18.06
C PHE A 69 10.38 -8.17 -18.69
N LEU A 70 10.58 -8.42 -19.97
CA LEU A 70 9.86 -9.43 -20.74
C LEU A 70 10.77 -10.64 -20.96
N TYR A 71 10.28 -11.83 -20.64
CA TYR A 71 11.00 -13.08 -20.82
C TYR A 71 10.11 -14.10 -21.55
N PRO A 72 10.67 -14.95 -22.42
CA PRO A 72 9.94 -16.09 -22.97
C PRO A 72 9.43 -17.02 -21.87
N LEU A 73 8.25 -17.61 -22.06
CA LEU A 73 7.59 -18.47 -21.06
C LEU A 73 8.46 -19.69 -20.71
N GLU A 74 9.21 -20.22 -21.68
CA GLU A 74 10.10 -21.37 -21.54
C GLU A 74 11.22 -21.09 -20.52
N ARG A 75 11.55 -19.82 -20.29
CA ARG A 75 12.57 -19.38 -19.33
C ARG A 75 12.00 -18.96 -17.98
N ALA A 76 10.69 -18.96 -17.78
CA ALA A 76 10.06 -18.50 -16.52
C ALA A 76 10.65 -19.22 -15.30
N ALA A 77 10.83 -20.54 -15.40
CA ALA A 77 11.44 -21.36 -14.37
C ALA A 77 12.87 -20.93 -14.00
N GLU A 78 13.69 -20.55 -14.99
CA GLU A 78 15.07 -20.08 -14.78
C GLU A 78 15.07 -18.69 -14.15
N VAL A 79 14.21 -17.80 -14.64
CA VAL A 79 14.06 -16.42 -14.14
C VAL A 79 13.70 -16.43 -12.66
N PHE A 80 12.68 -17.20 -12.26
CA PHE A 80 12.21 -17.20 -10.87
C PHE A 80 13.10 -17.97 -9.90
N ARG A 81 13.85 -19.00 -10.36
CA ARG A 81 14.66 -19.84 -9.46
C ARG A 81 16.05 -19.29 -9.15
N ARG A 82 16.60 -18.43 -9.99
CA ARG A 82 17.96 -17.90 -9.78
C ARG A 82 17.92 -16.59 -9.02
N GLN A 83 18.52 -16.56 -7.84
CA GLN A 83 18.65 -15.36 -7.03
C GLN A 83 19.35 -14.21 -7.79
N GLU A 84 20.34 -14.52 -8.63
CA GLU A 84 21.06 -13.49 -9.41
C GLU A 84 20.15 -12.69 -10.36
N ASN A 85 19.06 -13.29 -10.85
CA ASN A 85 18.09 -12.59 -11.70
C ASN A 85 17.28 -11.59 -10.88
N TRP A 86 16.87 -11.99 -9.67
CA TRP A 86 16.22 -11.09 -8.72
C TRP A 86 17.16 -9.95 -8.32
N ASP A 87 18.42 -10.24 -8.01
CA ASP A 87 19.40 -9.23 -7.59
C ASP A 87 19.63 -8.17 -8.69
N LYS A 88 19.60 -8.57 -9.96
CA LYS A 88 19.68 -7.63 -11.10
C LYS A 88 18.47 -6.70 -11.17
N VAL A 89 17.26 -7.25 -11.03
CA VAL A 89 16.02 -6.45 -11.07
C VAL A 89 15.97 -5.49 -9.88
N PHE A 90 16.23 -5.98 -8.67
CA PHE A 90 16.30 -5.16 -7.47
C PHE A 90 17.40 -4.09 -7.56
N GLY A 91 18.57 -4.42 -8.12
CA GLY A 91 19.63 -3.46 -8.34
C GLY A 91 19.26 -2.34 -9.32
N PHE A 92 18.49 -2.66 -10.37
CA PHE A 92 17.95 -1.65 -11.28
C PHE A 92 16.90 -0.77 -10.60
N GLU A 93 15.98 -1.39 -9.86
CA GLU A 93 14.97 -0.68 -9.07
C GLU A 93 15.61 0.32 -8.10
N GLN A 94 16.66 -0.07 -7.37
CA GLN A 94 17.34 0.83 -6.44
C GLN A 94 17.96 2.03 -7.13
N ARG A 95 18.68 1.83 -8.25
CA ARG A 95 19.24 2.96 -9.02
C ARG A 95 18.15 3.88 -9.57
N ALA A 96 17.00 3.33 -9.96
CA ALA A 96 15.86 4.13 -10.41
C ALA A 96 15.28 4.96 -9.25
N ILE A 97 15.12 4.37 -8.05
CA ILE A 97 14.67 5.06 -6.85
C ILE A 97 15.65 6.18 -6.45
N GLU A 98 16.95 5.91 -6.45
CA GLU A 98 18.00 6.91 -6.19
C GLU A 98 17.91 8.07 -7.19
N THR A 99 17.74 7.76 -8.47
CA THR A 99 17.58 8.77 -9.54
C THR A 99 16.34 9.64 -9.30
N MET A 100 15.21 9.05 -8.91
CA MET A 100 13.97 9.78 -8.61
C MET A 100 14.08 10.71 -7.39
N ARG A 101 15.05 10.46 -6.51
CA ARG A 101 15.30 11.22 -5.29
C ARG A 101 16.39 12.29 -5.44
N LEU A 102 17.01 12.40 -6.61
CA LEU A 102 18.00 13.45 -6.88
C LEU A 102 17.37 14.83 -6.65
N GLY A 103 18.00 15.64 -5.80
CA GLY A 103 17.50 16.97 -5.42
C GLY A 103 16.40 16.96 -4.36
N THR A 104 16.08 15.81 -3.76
CA THR A 104 15.15 15.68 -2.64
C THR A 104 15.91 15.43 -1.33
N GLU A 105 15.58 16.17 -0.27
CA GLU A 105 16.23 15.99 1.03
C GLU A 105 15.92 14.60 1.63
N PRO A 106 16.91 13.84 2.12
CA PRO A 106 16.72 12.47 2.64
C PRO A 106 15.64 12.33 3.72
N GLU A 107 15.43 13.35 4.54
CA GLU A 107 14.44 13.42 5.61
C GLU A 107 13.00 13.38 5.05
N SER A 108 12.82 13.86 3.82
CA SER A 108 11.51 13.90 3.16
C SER A 108 11.13 12.58 2.49
N TYR A 109 12.05 11.61 2.37
CA TYR A 109 11.82 10.34 1.67
C TYR A 109 10.72 9.51 2.32
N VAL A 110 9.69 9.16 1.56
CA VAL A 110 8.61 8.25 1.98
C VAL A 110 8.68 6.98 1.15
N ASP A 111 8.59 5.82 1.82
CA ASP A 111 8.49 4.52 1.16
C ASP A 111 7.02 4.06 1.20
N LEU A 112 6.32 4.17 0.07
CA LEU A 112 4.88 3.88 -0.05
C LEU A 112 4.56 2.50 -0.62
N LEU A 113 5.52 1.86 -1.30
CA LEU A 113 5.33 0.60 -2.00
C LEU A 113 5.88 -0.58 -1.17
N HIS A 114 5.30 -1.75 -1.36
CA HIS A 114 5.77 -3.01 -0.76
C HIS A 114 7.16 -3.45 -1.29
N GLY A 115 7.66 -2.80 -2.35
CA GLY A 115 8.75 -3.29 -3.22
C GLY A 115 10.09 -3.53 -2.54
N THR A 116 10.49 -2.74 -1.54
CA THR A 116 11.78 -2.95 -0.87
C THR A 116 11.72 -2.49 0.59
N ARG A 117 11.57 -3.46 1.50
CA ARG A 117 11.46 -3.25 2.96
C ARG A 117 12.79 -3.09 3.70
N ILE A 118 13.86 -2.84 2.95
CA ILE A 118 15.25 -2.78 3.46
C ILE A 118 15.65 -1.39 3.97
N GLY A 119 14.88 -0.35 3.64
CA GLY A 119 15.14 1.03 4.09
C GLY A 119 14.76 1.27 5.56
N PRO A 120 15.23 2.39 6.15
CA PRO A 120 14.87 2.78 7.51
C PRO A 120 13.36 2.76 7.75
N ILE A 121 12.93 2.23 8.89
CA ILE A 121 11.51 2.03 9.20
C ILE A 121 10.75 3.37 9.32
N GLU A 122 11.47 4.43 9.65
CA GLU A 122 11.01 5.81 9.77
C GLU A 122 10.51 6.38 8.44
N ARG A 123 11.01 5.86 7.30
CA ARG A 123 10.53 6.24 5.95
C ARG A 123 9.14 5.70 5.65
N ARG A 124 8.70 4.67 6.39
CA ARG A 124 7.39 4.03 6.27
C ARG A 124 6.43 4.48 7.36
N PHE A 125 6.94 4.60 8.58
CA PHE A 125 6.16 4.96 9.76
C PHE A 125 6.72 6.24 10.39
N ARG A 126 6.12 7.38 10.02
CA ARG A 126 6.48 8.70 10.57
C ARG A 126 6.03 8.86 12.03
N GLY A 127 6.89 9.53 12.80
CA GLY A 127 6.64 9.92 14.18
C GLY A 127 7.21 8.94 15.21
N PRO A 128 8.08 9.39 16.14
CA PRO A 128 8.71 8.51 17.12
C PRO A 128 7.68 7.84 18.03
N GLU A 129 6.61 8.53 18.41
CA GLU A 129 5.53 7.98 19.23
C GLU A 129 4.83 6.79 18.55
N ARG A 130 4.60 6.89 17.24
CA ARG A 130 3.99 5.81 16.45
C ARG A 130 4.90 4.58 16.44
N LEU A 131 6.19 4.76 16.19
CA LEU A 131 7.16 3.66 16.20
C LEU A 131 7.25 3.01 17.58
N THR A 132 7.30 3.80 18.66
CA THR A 132 7.27 3.28 20.04
C THR A 132 6.04 2.42 20.28
N LYS A 133 4.84 2.90 19.89
CA LYS A 133 3.60 2.13 20.02
C LYS A 133 3.62 0.84 19.21
N LEU A 134 4.07 0.89 17.95
CA LEU A 134 4.13 -0.29 17.08
C LEU A 134 5.11 -1.33 17.62
N ARG A 135 6.27 -0.91 18.14
CA ARG A 135 7.24 -1.80 18.80
C ARG A 135 6.68 -2.41 20.09
N ALA A 136 5.89 -1.67 20.88
CA ALA A 136 5.23 -2.20 22.06
C ALA A 136 4.19 -3.28 21.69
N LEU A 137 3.30 -2.99 20.73
CA LEU A 137 2.32 -3.95 20.22
C LEU A 137 2.99 -5.19 19.60
N LYS A 138 4.13 -5.00 18.93
CA LYS A 138 4.92 -6.10 18.38
C LYS A 138 5.35 -7.08 19.46
N LYS A 139 5.84 -6.58 20.60
CA LYS A 139 6.25 -7.42 21.74
C LYS A 139 5.06 -8.15 22.37
N GLU A 140 3.89 -7.53 22.40
CA GLU A 140 2.68 -8.12 22.96
C GLU A 140 2.09 -9.23 22.08
N PHE A 141 1.89 -8.96 20.79
CA PHE A 141 1.09 -9.83 19.91
C PHE A 141 1.92 -10.71 18.97
N ASP A 142 3.17 -10.37 18.68
CA ASP A 142 4.04 -11.19 17.83
C ASP A 142 5.53 -11.11 18.26
N PRO A 143 5.84 -11.54 19.51
CA PRO A 143 7.19 -11.43 20.08
C PRO A 143 8.24 -12.25 19.30
N ARG A 144 7.80 -13.24 18.50
CA ARG A 144 8.68 -14.13 17.75
C ARG A 144 8.91 -13.70 16.31
N GLY A 145 8.25 -12.66 15.82
CA GLY A 145 8.48 -12.19 14.45
C GLY A 145 7.71 -12.95 13.36
N ALA A 146 6.66 -13.69 13.70
CA ALA A 146 5.95 -14.56 12.76
C ALA A 146 5.35 -13.81 11.55
N PHE A 147 4.85 -12.59 11.76
CA PHE A 147 4.28 -11.76 10.69
C PHE A 147 5.29 -10.78 10.08
N THR A 148 6.22 -10.26 10.88
CA THR A 148 7.29 -9.35 10.45
C THR A 148 8.36 -9.23 11.52
N THR A 149 9.63 -9.05 11.17
CA THR A 149 10.72 -8.82 12.14
C THR A 149 11.10 -7.35 12.30
N GLU A 150 10.51 -6.44 11.51
CA GLU A 150 10.96 -5.05 11.37
C GLU A 150 10.81 -4.19 12.64
N PHE A 151 9.90 -4.58 13.53
CA PHE A 151 9.61 -3.87 14.77
C PHE A 151 10.20 -4.54 16.02
N LEU A 152 10.89 -5.68 15.85
CA LEU A 152 11.70 -6.26 16.91
C LEU A 152 12.89 -5.32 17.21
#